data_AF-A0A6M5J842-F1
#
_entry.id   AF-A0A6M5J842-F1
#
_cell.length_a   1.000
_cell.length_b   1.000
_cell.length_c   1.000
_cell.angle_alpha   90.00
_cell.angle_beta   90.00
_cell.angle_gamma   90.00
#
_symmetry.space_group_name_H-M   'P 1'
#
loop_
_entity.id
_entity.type
_entity.pdbx_description
1 polymer ?
#
loop_
_entity_poly.entity_id
_entity_poly.type
_entity_poly.pdbx_seq_one_letter_code
_entity_poly.pdbx_strand_id
1 'polypeptide(L)'
;MTLDTFFLLLVPTYLVLIAYGQVGARKRRLAPRMRGITAAIRVMLPPVVLIGTLAWEGDTGLLRAWLPVVIGMAVAGAIVAAAVEVVAPRVGA
;
A
#
# COMPACT_ATOMS: atom_id res chain seq x y z
N MET A 1 10.92 19.44 7.61
CA MET A 1 9.73 18.56 7.58
C MET A 1 9.77 17.72 8.85
N THR A 2 8.70 17.70 9.65
CA THR A 2 8.66 16.88 10.88
C THR A 2 8.28 15.43 10.53
N LEU A 3 8.63 14.49 11.41
CA LEU A 3 8.26 13.08 11.30
C LEU A 3 6.73 12.93 11.16
N ASP A 4 5.96 13.67 11.95
CA ASP A 4 4.49 13.64 11.92
C ASP A 4 3.93 14.09 10.57
N THR A 5 4.53 15.13 9.97
CA THR A 5 4.13 15.62 8.65
C THR A 5 4.43 14.58 7.56
N PHE A 6 5.53 13.83 7.69
CA PHE A 6 5.85 12.73 6.79
C PHE A 6 4.80 11.61 6.86
N PHE A 7 4.35 11.24 8.06
CA PHE A 7 3.31 10.23 8.22
C PHE A 7 1.96 10.62 7.60
N LEU A 8 1.52 11.84 7.89
CA LEU A 8 0.24 12.36 7.40
C LEU A 8 0.20 12.43 5.87
N LEU A 9 1.35 12.47 5.21
CA LEU A 9 1.45 12.44 3.76
C LEU A 9 1.68 11.02 3.23
N LEU A 10 2.54 10.24 3.88
CA LEU A 10 2.96 8.93 3.39
C LEU A 10 1.80 7.94 3.30
N VAL A 11 1.01 7.78 4.37
CA VAL A 11 -0.09 6.81 4.41
C VAL A 11 -1.16 7.10 3.36
N PRO A 12 -1.74 8.31 3.26
CA PRO A 12 -2.75 8.59 2.24
C PRO A 12 -2.17 8.53 0.83
N THR A 13 -0.95 9.02 0.60
CA THR A 13 -0.30 8.91 -0.72
C THR A 13 -0.14 7.46 -1.14
N TYR A 14 0.30 6.60 -0.21
CA TYR A 14 0.39 5.15 -0.41
C TYR A 14 -0.95 4.53 -0.81
N LEU A 15 -2.04 4.86 -0.11
CA LEU A 15 -3.38 4.33 -0.42
C LEU A 15 -3.88 4.80 -1.80
N VAL A 16 -3.62 6.06 -2.15
CA VAL A 16 -3.95 6.62 -3.47
C VAL A 16 -3.20 5.87 -4.58
N LEU A 17 -1.91 5.59 -4.39
CA LEU A 17 -1.11 4.83 -5.36
C LEU A 17 -1.65 3.41 -5.58
N ILE A 18 -2.09 2.73 -4.52
CA ILE A 18 -2.74 1.42 -4.64
C ILE A 18 -4.03 1.53 -5.44
N ALA A 19 -4.91 2.45 -5.07
CA ALA A 19 -6.20 2.61 -5.71
C ALA A 19 -6.06 2.92 -7.20
N TYR A 20 -5.23 3.91 -7.53
CA TYR A 20 -4.95 4.31 -8.90
C TYR A 20 -4.31 3.17 -9.71
N GLY A 21 -3.35 2.46 -9.10
CA GLY A 21 -2.70 1.31 -9.72
C GLY A 21 -3.69 0.21 -10.07
N GLN A 22 -4.65 -0.10 -9.18
CA GLN A 22 -5.67 -1.13 -9.41
C GLN A 22 -6.68 -0.72 -10.49
N VAL A 23 -7.15 0.52 -10.46
CA VAL A 23 -8.00 1.06 -11.54
C VAL A 23 -7.25 1.01 -12.87
N GLY A 24 -5.99 1.43 -12.91
CA GLY A 24 -5.16 1.38 -14.13
C GLY A 24 -4.93 -0.04 -14.65
N ALA A 25 -4.70 -1.01 -13.76
CA ALA A 25 -4.57 -2.42 -14.10
C ALA A 25 -5.83 -2.97 -14.77
N ARG A 26 -7.01 -2.56 -14.30
CA ARG A 26 -8.30 -2.92 -14.86
C ARG A 26 -8.57 -2.26 -16.22
N LYS A 27 -8.31 -0.95 -16.34
CA LYS A 27 -8.42 -0.23 -17.63
C LYS A 27 -7.54 -0.83 -18.72
N ARG A 28 -6.38 -1.36 -18.34
CA ARG A 28 -5.45 -2.09 -19.24
C ARG A 28 -5.88 -3.53 -19.55
N ARG A 29 -7.05 -3.96 -19.08
CA ARG A 29 -7.62 -5.31 -19.26
C ARG A 29 -6.67 -6.44 -18.84
N LEU A 30 -5.87 -6.20 -17.79
CA LEU A 30 -5.03 -7.25 -17.24
C LEU A 30 -5.91 -8.41 -16.74
N ALA A 31 -5.41 -9.64 -16.95
CA ALA A 31 -6.07 -10.84 -16.46
C ALA A 31 -6.25 -10.76 -14.93
N PRO A 32 -7.35 -11.30 -14.36
CA PRO A 32 -7.64 -11.20 -12.93
C PRO A 32 -6.47 -11.64 -12.03
N ARG A 33 -5.75 -12.70 -12.43
CA ARG A 33 -4.57 -13.19 -11.73
C ARG A 33 -3.43 -12.15 -11.70
N MET A 34 -3.19 -11.44 -12.80
CA MET A 34 -2.16 -10.39 -12.86
C MET A 34 -2.55 -9.16 -12.05
N ARG A 35 -3.84 -8.81 -12.01
CA ARG A 35 -4.34 -7.72 -11.15
C ARG A 35 -4.13 -8.05 -9.68
N GLY A 36 -4.44 -9.28 -9.26
CA GLY A 36 -4.16 -9.75 -7.90
C GLY A 36 -2.68 -9.69 -7.53
N ILE A 37 -1.78 -10.16 -8.40
CA ILE A 37 -0.34 -10.10 -8.16
C ILE A 37 0.16 -8.66 -8.06
N THR A 38 -0.24 -7.80 -9.01
CA THR A 38 0.16 -6.39 -8.98
C THR A 38 -0.42 -5.63 -7.79
N ALA A 39 -1.60 -6.02 -7.30
CA ALA A 39 -2.16 -5.54 -6.05
C ALA A 39 -1.29 -5.92 -4.86
N ALA A 40 -0.99 -7.21 -4.71
CA ALA A 40 -0.16 -7.71 -3.62
C ALA A 40 1.20 -7.02 -3.60
N ILE A 41 1.85 -6.85 -4.75
CA ILE A 41 3.13 -6.14 -4.86
C ILE A 41 2.98 -4.68 -4.41
N ARG A 42 1.98 -3.94 -4.89
CA ARG A 42 1.79 -2.53 -4.52
C ARG A 42 1.46 -2.33 -3.04
N VAL A 43 0.74 -3.28 -2.44
CA VAL A 43 0.41 -3.26 -1.01
C VAL A 43 1.64 -3.59 -0.18
N MET A 44 2.43 -4.59 -0.58
CA MET A 44 3.54 -5.07 0.25
C MET A 44 4.85 -4.31 0.05
N LEU A 45 5.09 -3.76 -1.14
CA LEU A 45 6.37 -3.11 -1.46
C LEU A 45 6.69 -1.95 -0.50
N PRO A 46 5.78 -0.99 -0.23
CA PRO A 46 6.09 0.12 0.67
C PRO A 46 6.31 -0.31 2.13
N PRO A 47 5.46 -1.16 2.75
CA PRO A 47 5.72 -1.77 4.05
C PRO A 47 7.07 -2.49 4.15
N VAL A 48 7.44 -3.28 3.14
CA VAL A 48 8.69 -4.04 3.13
C VAL A 48 9.89 -3.10 3.04
N VAL A 49 9.83 -2.05 2.23
CA VAL A 49 10.89 -1.03 2.14
C VAL A 49 11.03 -0.29 3.47
N LEU A 50 9.92 0.06 4.14
CA LEU A 50 9.92 0.69 5.47
C LEU A 50 10.57 -0.22 6.53
N ILE A 51 10.19 -1.49 6.59
CA ILE A 51 10.84 -2.44 7.53
C ILE A 51 12.33 -2.57 7.20
N GLY A 52 12.69 -2.71 5.92
CA GLY A 52 14.08 -2.89 5.49
C GLY A 52 14.96 -1.69 5.86
N THR A 53 14.45 -0.47 5.69
CA THR A 53 15.16 0.76 6.07
C THR A 53 15.31 0.90 7.58
N LEU A 54 14.25 0.64 8.34
CA LEU A 54 14.29 0.66 9.81
C LEU A 54 15.22 -0.43 10.38
N ALA A 55 15.25 -1.61 9.76
CA ALA A 55 16.16 -2.69 10.15
C ALA A 55 17.62 -2.34 9.85
N TRP A 56 17.88 -1.61 8.76
CA TRP A 56 19.22 -1.13 8.40
C TRP A 56 19.78 -0.12 9.41
N GLU A 57 18.91 0.73 9.99
CA GLU A 57 19.31 1.68 11.04
C GLU A 57 19.74 0.99 12.36
N GLY A 58 19.37 -0.27 12.56
CA GLY A 58 19.81 -1.06 13.73
C GLY A 58 19.13 -0.70 15.05
N ASP A 59 18.22 0.28 15.07
CA ASP A 59 17.45 0.67 16.25
C ASP A 59 16.21 -0.23 16.43
N THR A 60 16.34 -1.21 17.33
CA THR A 60 15.25 -2.14 17.66
C THR A 60 14.06 -1.47 18.36
N GLY A 61 14.27 -0.34 19.04
CA GLY A 61 13.20 0.44 19.68
C GLY A 61 12.35 1.15 18.63
N LEU A 62 12.99 1.79 17.66
CA LEU A 62 12.33 2.40 16.52
C LEU A 62 11.56 1.34 15.71
N LEU A 63 12.17 0.20 15.40
CA LEU A 63 11.51 -0.87 14.65
C LEU A 63 10.24 -1.39 15.35
N ARG A 64 10.27 -1.56 16.68
CA ARG A 64 9.08 -1.97 17.45
C ARG A 64 7.98 -0.91 17.47
N ALA A 65 8.34 0.37 17.57
CA ALA A 65 7.39 1.47 17.57
C ALA A 65 6.65 1.59 16.22
N TRP A 66 7.33 1.27 15.12
CA TRP A 66 6.79 1.40 13.77
C TRP A 66 6.06 0.16 13.25
N LEU A 67 6.29 -1.00 13.85
CA LEU A 67 5.67 -2.25 13.41
C LEU A 67 4.13 -2.18 13.34
N PRO A 68 3.39 -1.59 14.30
CA PRO A 68 1.94 -1.45 14.20
C PRO A 68 1.50 -0.61 13.00
N VAL A 69 2.25 0.45 12.67
CA VAL A 69 1.95 1.33 11.53
C VAL A 69 2.11 0.56 10.23
N VAL A 70 3.20 -0.18 10.10
CA VAL A 70 3.49 -1.00 8.90
C VAL A 70 2.41 -2.06 8.69
N ILE A 71 1.98 -2.74 9.76
CA ILE A 71 0.88 -3.71 9.70
C ILE A 71 -0.41 -3.00 9.28
N GLY A 72 -0.73 -1.86 9.89
CA GLY A 72 -1.90 -1.06 9.54
C GLY A 72 -1.92 -0.64 8.07
N MET A 73 -0.76 -0.24 7.53
CA MET A 73 -0.60 0.09 6.11
C MET A 73 -0.87 -1.10 5.19
N ALA A 74 -0.33 -2.28 5.52
CA ALA A 74 -0.57 -3.48 4.72
C ALA A 74 -2.06 -3.87 4.72
N VAL A 75 -2.70 -3.84 5.88
CA VAL A 75 -4.14 -4.14 6.02
C VAL A 75 -4.99 -3.12 5.27
N ALA A 76 -4.77 -1.83 5.49
CA ALA A 76 -5.50 -0.77 4.81
C ALA A 76 -5.31 -0.82 3.29
N GLY A 77 -4.09 -1.08 2.83
CA GLY A 77 -3.79 -1.25 1.40
C GLY A 77 -4.51 -2.44 0.78
N ALA A 78 -4.56 -3.58 1.49
CA ALA A 78 -5.29 -4.77 1.04
C ALA A 78 -6.80 -4.50 0.94
N ILE A 79 -7.38 -3.82 1.93
CA ILE A 79 -8.79 -3.42 1.93
C ILE A 79 -9.08 -2.50 0.73
N VAL A 80 -8.24 -1.48 0.50
CA VAL A 80 -8.39 -0.58 -0.64
C VAL A 80 -8.30 -1.32 -1.97
N ALA A 81 -7.32 -2.22 -2.14
CA ALA A 81 -7.18 -3.00 -3.35
C ALA A 81 -8.42 -3.88 -3.61
N ALA A 82 -8.94 -4.54 -2.58
CA ALA A 82 -10.16 -5.34 -2.67
C ALA A 82 -11.40 -4.49 -2.98
N ALA A 83 -11.54 -3.34 -2.32
CA ALA A 83 -12.63 -2.41 -2.54
C ALA A 83 -12.63 -1.90 -3.99
N VAL A 84 -11.47 -1.59 -4.57
CA VAL A 84 -11.38 -1.18 -5.97
C VAL A 84 -11.81 -2.30 -6.92
N GLU A 85 -11.45 -3.56 -6.67
CA GLU A 85 -11.92 -4.67 -7.51
C GLU A 85 -13.44 -4.85 -7.50
N VAL A 86 -14.10 -4.52 -6.38
CA VAL A 86 -15.56 -4.57 -6.24
C VAL A 86 -16.25 -3.35 -6.85
N VAL A 87 -15.68 -2.15 -6.65
CA VAL A 87 -16.31 -0.86 -7.03
C VAL A 87 -16.01 -0.47 -8.47
N ALA A 88 -14.79 -0.66 -8.97
CA ALA A 88 -14.37 -0.26 -10.31
C ALA A 88 -15.31 -0.75 -11.44
N PRO A 89 -15.75 -2.02 -11.49
CA PRO A 89 -16.70 -2.47 -12.53
C PRO A 89 -18.05 -1.76 -12.48
N ARG A 90 -18.48 -1.26 -11.32
CA ARG A 90 -19.78 -0.57 -11.17
C ARG A 90 -19.75 0.86 -11.68
N VAL A 91 -18.56 1.45 -11.84
CA VAL A 91 -18.36 2.83 -12.28
C VAL A 91 -17.72 2.93 -13.67
N GLY A 92 -17.71 1.82 -14.43
CA GLY A 92 -17.21 1.79 -15.81
C GLY A 92 -15.68 1.85 -15.94
N ALA A 93 -14.94 1.46 -14.88
CA ALA A 93 -13.48 1.39 -14.88
C ALA A 93 -12.92 -0.01 -15.18
#